data_AF-A0A0M2UZZ0-F1
#
_entry.id   AF-A0A0M2UZZ0-F1
#
_cell.length_a   1.000
_cell.length_b   1.000
_cell.length_c   1.000
_cell.angle_alpha   90.00
_cell.angle_beta   90.00
_cell.angle_gamma   90.00
#
_symmetry.space_group_name_H-M   'P 1'
#
loop_
_entity.id
_entity.type
_entity.pdbx_description
1 polymer ?
#
loop_
_entity_poly.entity_id
_entity_poly.type
_entity_poly.pdbx_seq_one_letter_code
_entity_poly.pdbx_strand_id
1 'polypeptide(L)'
;MRTILILLLTLLSFNAYSDWLASLYAYENKNYPAAKAGFQELLPLGNADAAFNLGVMAYYGEGQQVNITEALQFFLLAEKLQHDQVASIVKRIYQEADTEQRALAESAAATAFAKIIIKQNSAPYQLSMEPGPMQISAPMPDIPDDVSRKHPFGYIVVQFVVNGDGKVQVVDAVDGFPEGAFDSYTYRAMRRWQFEATGKPHLLSKQLNFWVTGSMNARSANQVLHHQNLWAHAQIGSGKHQEMLGSVLNLIEMVSGALVYVAERSVESEIKPDVSEWFSTKKQEIVLPSLDGVAHVQTNERGVIVRLLNVDQLKQPEPEKLMGVRISGAGEGLFRLSNSVTQGRSFSRVNKKELILVKQYVPVNEELTSLYWWKKAAVNGDRRAQRILGAQRQDWQFYLLQQGDPVATAWHGARLILDGERSEGQALLQQAAAAGYSQATELLQALSAEGV
;
A
#
# COMPACT_ATOMS: atom_id res chain seq x y z
N MET A 1 39.74 -1.87 39.81
CA MET A 1 38.32 -1.85 39.39
C MET A 1 38.16 -0.97 38.16
N ARG A 2 38.60 -1.41 36.97
CA ARG A 2 38.51 -0.64 35.71
C ARG A 2 38.68 -1.58 34.49
N THR A 3 37.89 -2.65 34.42
CA THR A 3 37.97 -3.62 33.29
C THR A 3 36.66 -4.40 33.06
N ILE A 4 35.49 -3.85 33.40
CA ILE A 4 34.18 -4.54 33.18
C ILE A 4 33.16 -3.63 32.46
N LEU A 5 33.59 -2.61 31.71
CA LEU A 5 32.66 -1.68 31.04
C LEU A 5 32.89 -1.53 29.52
N ILE A 6 33.32 -2.59 28.85
CA ILE A 6 33.43 -2.61 27.37
C ILE A 6 32.71 -3.82 26.73
N LEU A 7 32.17 -4.77 27.52
CA LEU A 7 31.52 -5.97 26.98
C LEU A 7 29.98 -5.90 26.89
N LEU A 8 29.37 -4.72 27.03
CA LEU A 8 27.90 -4.55 27.00
C LEU A 8 27.39 -3.58 25.92
N LEU A 9 28.22 -3.27 24.91
CA LEU A 9 27.90 -2.33 23.82
C LEU A 9 27.93 -2.99 22.43
N THR A 10 28.00 -4.32 22.33
CA THR A 10 28.00 -5.07 21.05
C THR A 10 26.78 -5.98 20.85
N LEU A 11 25.66 -5.73 21.53
CA LEU A 11 24.39 -6.44 21.32
C LEU A 11 23.23 -5.51 20.91
N LEU A 12 23.53 -4.42 20.20
CA LEU A 12 22.58 -3.86 19.25
C LEU A 12 22.93 -4.43 17.88
N SER A 13 22.71 -5.73 17.73
CA SER A 13 22.51 -6.30 16.40
C SER A 13 21.27 -5.58 15.86
N PHE A 14 21.45 -4.59 15.00
CA PHE A 14 20.39 -4.29 14.05
C PHE A 14 20.12 -5.63 13.37
N ASN A 15 18.97 -6.23 13.66
CA ASN A 15 18.48 -7.35 12.88
C ASN A 15 18.34 -6.79 11.47
N ALA A 16 19.35 -6.99 10.64
CA ALA A 16 19.22 -6.81 9.21
C ALA A 16 18.26 -7.92 8.79
N TYR A 17 16.98 -7.57 8.72
CA TYR A 17 15.95 -8.48 8.23
C TYR A 17 16.40 -8.98 6.87
N SER A 18 16.36 -10.29 6.63
CA SER A 18 16.70 -10.80 5.32
C SER A 18 15.68 -10.30 4.30
N ASP A 19 16.15 -9.61 3.28
CA ASP A 19 15.34 -9.29 2.11
C ASP A 19 15.46 -10.38 1.04
N TRP A 20 14.46 -10.46 0.17
CA TRP A 20 14.40 -11.42 -0.93
C TRP A 20 15.66 -11.40 -1.81
N LEU A 21 16.16 -10.20 -2.14
CA LEU A 21 17.27 -10.03 -3.04
C LEU A 21 18.59 -10.52 -2.41
N ALA A 22 18.78 -10.30 -1.12
CA ALA A 22 19.91 -10.84 -0.36
C ALA A 22 19.89 -12.38 -0.34
N SER A 23 18.71 -12.98 -0.15
CA SER A 23 18.51 -14.44 -0.19
C SER A 23 18.84 -15.02 -1.57
N LEU A 24 18.35 -14.37 -2.63
CA LEU A 24 18.62 -14.75 -4.01
C LEU A 24 20.11 -14.60 -4.35
N TYR A 25 20.75 -13.50 -3.94
CA TYR A 25 22.18 -13.30 -4.13
C TYR A 25 23.00 -14.37 -3.40
N ALA A 26 22.62 -14.74 -2.17
CA ALA A 26 23.27 -15.84 -1.46
C ALA A 26 23.13 -17.17 -2.21
N TYR A 27 21.95 -17.45 -2.77
CA TYR A 27 21.69 -18.64 -3.57
C TYR A 27 22.56 -18.67 -4.84
N GLU A 28 22.60 -17.57 -5.61
CA GLU A 28 23.40 -17.45 -6.83
C GLU A 28 24.90 -17.64 -6.56
N ASN A 29 25.39 -17.18 -5.41
CA ASN A 29 26.77 -17.36 -4.95
C ASN A 29 27.01 -18.71 -4.26
N LYS A 30 26.05 -19.64 -4.32
CA LYS A 30 26.10 -20.98 -3.71
C LYS A 30 26.29 -20.98 -2.19
N ASN A 31 26.00 -19.86 -1.54
CA ASN A 31 25.87 -19.78 -0.09
C ASN A 31 24.47 -20.25 0.33
N TYR A 32 24.21 -21.54 0.10
CA TYR A 32 22.92 -22.16 0.35
C TYR A 32 22.44 -22.08 1.80
N PRO A 33 23.30 -22.15 2.84
CA PRO A 33 22.84 -21.94 4.21
C PRO A 33 22.24 -20.56 4.44
N ALA A 34 22.87 -19.50 3.92
CA ALA A 34 22.34 -18.15 4.03
C ALA A 34 21.07 -17.96 3.19
N ALA A 35 21.02 -18.52 1.97
CA ALA A 35 19.83 -18.51 1.14
C ALA A 35 18.63 -19.20 1.81
N LYS A 36 18.84 -20.41 2.35
CA LYS A 36 17.80 -21.17 3.04
C LYS A 36 17.25 -20.40 4.24
N ALA A 37 18.14 -19.82 5.06
CA ALA A 37 17.74 -19.00 6.20
C ALA A 37 16.92 -17.78 5.76
N GLY A 38 17.39 -17.03 4.76
CA GLY A 38 16.70 -15.85 4.26
C GLY A 38 15.33 -16.16 3.65
N PHE A 39 15.21 -17.21 2.82
CA PHE A 39 13.91 -17.62 2.29
C PHE A 39 12.95 -18.10 3.40
N GLN A 40 13.46 -18.78 4.44
CA GLN A 40 12.65 -19.20 5.59
C GLN A 40 12.08 -17.99 6.36
N GLU A 41 12.84 -16.90 6.50
CA GLU A 41 12.37 -15.66 7.13
C GLU A 41 11.22 -14.98 6.37
N LEU A 42 11.11 -15.21 5.06
CA LEU A 42 10.06 -14.64 4.22
C LEU A 42 8.77 -15.48 4.18
N LEU A 43 8.79 -16.74 4.64
CA LEU A 43 7.61 -17.60 4.65
C LEU A 43 6.45 -17.05 5.50
N PRO A 44 6.66 -16.50 6.71
CA PRO A 44 5.56 -15.90 7.50
C PRO A 44 4.89 -14.71 6.80
N LEU A 45 5.59 -14.07 5.84
CA LEU A 45 5.06 -12.98 5.03
C LEU A 45 4.18 -13.46 3.86
N GLY A 46 4.07 -14.77 3.67
CA GLY A 46 3.36 -15.34 2.53
C GLY A 46 4.11 -15.20 1.21
N ASN A 47 5.45 -15.13 1.25
CA ASN A 47 6.26 -15.01 0.05
C ASN A 47 6.26 -16.33 -0.74
N ALA A 48 5.49 -16.36 -1.83
CA ALA A 48 5.33 -17.53 -2.68
C ALA A 48 6.64 -17.91 -3.40
N ASP A 49 7.45 -16.91 -3.77
CA ASP A 49 8.73 -17.11 -4.46
C ASP A 49 9.77 -17.74 -3.51
N ALA A 50 9.77 -17.36 -2.23
CA ALA A 50 10.62 -17.95 -1.21
C ALA A 50 10.26 -19.41 -0.94
N ALA A 51 8.96 -19.73 -0.86
CA ALA A 51 8.49 -21.11 -0.77
C ALA A 51 8.93 -21.90 -2.02
N PHE A 52 8.76 -21.34 -3.21
CA PHE A 52 9.20 -21.97 -4.46
C PHE A 52 10.71 -22.29 -4.45
N ASN A 53 11.55 -21.33 -4.06
CA ASN A 53 13.01 -21.52 -4.05
C ASN A 53 13.47 -22.53 -3.00
N LEU A 54 12.83 -22.58 -1.83
CA LEU A 54 13.08 -23.66 -0.86
C LEU A 54 12.72 -25.04 -1.42
N GLY A 55 11.64 -25.12 -2.22
CA GLY A 55 11.28 -26.33 -2.95
C GLY A 55 12.34 -26.75 -3.98
N VAL A 56 12.86 -25.78 -4.75
CA VAL A 56 13.96 -25.98 -5.71
C VAL A 56 15.22 -26.49 -5.00
N MET A 57 15.63 -25.85 -3.90
CA MET A 57 16.80 -26.24 -3.13
C MET A 57 16.68 -27.68 -2.61
N ALA A 58 15.51 -28.06 -2.09
CA ALA A 58 15.26 -29.41 -1.60
C ALA A 58 15.21 -30.46 -2.72
N TYR A 59 14.67 -30.09 -3.88
CA TYR A 59 14.57 -30.96 -5.05
C TYR A 59 15.95 -31.28 -5.65
N TYR A 60 16.82 -30.27 -5.78
CA TYR A 60 18.16 -30.43 -6.35
C TYR A 60 19.23 -30.80 -5.33
N GLY A 61 18.92 -30.76 -4.03
CA GLY A 61 19.91 -31.01 -2.98
C GLY A 61 20.94 -29.87 -2.87
N GLU A 62 20.51 -28.63 -3.03
CA GLU A 62 21.39 -27.47 -2.96
C GLU A 62 21.59 -27.04 -1.51
N GLY A 63 22.77 -27.33 -0.97
CA GLY A 63 23.08 -27.10 0.45
C GLY A 63 22.50 -28.15 1.40
N GLN A 64 21.89 -29.21 0.87
CA GLN A 64 21.33 -30.33 1.62
C GLN A 64 21.32 -31.62 0.77
N GLN A 65 20.93 -32.76 1.34
CA GLN A 65 20.61 -33.92 0.51
C GLN A 65 19.26 -33.72 -0.18
N VAL A 66 19.11 -34.32 -1.37
CA VAL A 66 17.83 -34.34 -2.10
C VAL A 66 16.74 -34.88 -1.18
N ASN A 67 15.62 -34.15 -1.10
CA ASN A 67 14.49 -34.51 -0.27
C ASN A 67 13.17 -34.21 -0.99
N ILE A 68 12.59 -35.25 -1.61
CA ILE A 68 11.36 -35.14 -2.39
C ILE A 68 10.16 -34.71 -1.53
N THR A 69 10.08 -35.18 -0.28
CA THR A 69 9.01 -34.79 0.65
C THR A 69 9.07 -33.30 0.99
N GLU A 70 10.26 -32.78 1.32
CA GLU A 70 10.47 -31.36 1.61
C GLU A 70 10.25 -30.49 0.36
N ALA A 71 10.71 -30.95 -0.81
CA ALA A 71 10.47 -30.25 -2.07
C ALA A 71 8.97 -30.12 -2.36
N LEU A 72 8.23 -31.23 -2.29
CA LEU A 72 6.79 -31.25 -2.53
C LEU A 72 6.04 -30.40 -1.50
N GLN A 73 6.44 -30.42 -0.22
CA GLN A 73 5.88 -29.56 0.81
C GLN A 73 5.96 -28.08 0.41
N PHE A 74 7.13 -27.62 0.00
CA PHE A 74 7.35 -26.22 -0.35
C PHE A 74 6.68 -25.82 -1.65
N PHE A 75 6.62 -26.70 -2.65
CA PHE A 75 5.86 -26.44 -3.87
C PHE A 75 4.34 -26.37 -3.62
N LEU A 76 3.79 -27.25 -2.77
CA LEU A 76 2.38 -27.16 -2.33
C LEU A 76 2.11 -25.87 -1.56
N LEU A 77 3.06 -25.41 -0.74
CA LEU A 77 2.94 -24.13 -0.05
C LEU A 77 2.93 -22.95 -1.04
N ALA A 78 3.85 -22.94 -2.00
CA ALA A 78 3.89 -21.93 -3.06
C ALA A 78 2.61 -21.91 -3.90
N GLU A 79 2.02 -23.08 -4.17
CA GLU A 79 0.74 -23.20 -4.90
C GLU A 79 -0.41 -22.58 -4.09
N LYS A 80 -0.49 -22.86 -2.79
CA LYS A 80 -1.47 -22.21 -1.90
C LYS A 80 -1.28 -20.69 -1.79
N LEU A 81 -0.06 -20.22 -2.01
CA LEU A 81 0.28 -18.80 -2.07
C LEU A 81 0.15 -18.19 -3.47
N GLN A 82 -0.40 -18.95 -4.42
CA GLN A 82 -0.69 -18.52 -5.79
C GLN A 82 0.57 -18.16 -6.62
N HIS A 83 1.65 -18.94 -6.48
CA HIS A 83 2.79 -18.80 -7.37
C HIS A 83 2.46 -19.24 -8.81
N ASP A 84 2.57 -18.33 -9.78
CA ASP A 84 2.08 -18.53 -11.16
C ASP A 84 2.67 -19.75 -11.88
N GLN A 85 3.90 -20.14 -11.56
CA GLN A 85 4.64 -21.16 -12.31
C GLN A 85 4.66 -22.54 -11.65
N VAL A 86 4.05 -22.70 -10.46
CA VAL A 86 4.32 -23.90 -9.62
C VAL A 86 3.37 -25.07 -9.88
N ALA A 87 2.17 -24.84 -10.42
CA ALA A 87 1.14 -25.89 -10.55
C ALA A 87 1.60 -27.10 -11.38
N SER A 88 2.31 -26.85 -12.50
CA SER A 88 2.87 -27.92 -13.34
C SER A 88 3.99 -28.69 -12.63
N ILE A 89 4.77 -27.99 -11.79
CA ILE A 89 5.85 -28.58 -10.98
C ILE A 89 5.25 -29.43 -9.87
N VAL A 90 4.27 -28.93 -9.11
CA VAL A 90 3.54 -29.73 -8.10
C VAL A 90 3.03 -31.03 -8.72
N LYS A 91 2.33 -30.96 -9.86
CA LYS A 91 1.81 -32.15 -10.54
C LYS A 91 2.91 -33.17 -10.86
N ARG A 92 4.06 -32.72 -11.36
CA ARG A 92 5.20 -33.59 -11.70
C ARG A 92 5.81 -34.23 -10.45
N ILE A 93 6.17 -33.42 -9.45
CA ILE A 93 6.78 -33.89 -8.21
C ILE A 93 5.85 -34.82 -7.44
N TYR A 94 4.54 -34.54 -7.46
CA TYR A 94 3.54 -35.39 -6.85
C TYR A 94 3.51 -36.79 -7.49
N GLN A 95 3.72 -36.92 -8.80
CA GLN A 95 3.82 -38.21 -9.49
C GLN A 95 5.12 -38.96 -9.13
N GLU A 96 6.21 -38.23 -8.93
CA GLU A 96 7.51 -38.78 -8.51
C GLU A 96 7.48 -39.28 -7.05
N ALA A 97 6.74 -38.60 -6.17
CA ALA A 97 6.62 -38.97 -4.76
C ALA A 97 5.77 -40.22 -4.52
N ASP A 98 6.16 -41.06 -3.55
CA ASP A 98 5.34 -42.18 -3.09
C ASP A 98 4.17 -41.74 -2.17
N THR A 99 3.31 -42.68 -1.79
CA THR A 99 2.12 -42.40 -0.98
C THR A 99 2.44 -41.79 0.38
N GLU A 100 3.51 -42.25 1.05
CA GLU A 100 3.92 -41.75 2.35
C GLU A 100 4.50 -40.34 2.23
N GLN A 101 5.36 -40.13 1.24
CA GLN A 101 5.96 -38.83 0.95
C GLN A 101 4.91 -37.76 0.65
N ARG A 102 3.86 -38.10 -0.12
CA ARG A 102 2.73 -37.19 -0.41
C ARG A 102 1.99 -36.79 0.87
N ALA A 103 1.61 -37.77 1.69
CA ALA A 103 0.87 -37.52 2.92
C ALA A 103 1.65 -36.64 3.90
N LEU A 104 2.97 -36.89 4.04
CA LEU A 104 3.86 -36.06 4.86
C LEU A 104 4.00 -34.65 4.30
N ALA A 105 4.20 -34.50 2.99
CA ALA A 105 4.34 -33.21 2.33
C ALA A 105 3.07 -32.35 2.45
N GLU A 106 1.89 -32.93 2.25
CA GLU A 106 0.60 -32.25 2.38
C GLU A 106 0.35 -31.76 3.80
N SER A 107 0.59 -32.62 4.80
CA SER A 107 0.46 -32.27 6.22
C SER A 107 1.44 -31.15 6.62
N ALA A 108 2.69 -31.25 6.16
CA ALA A 108 3.71 -30.24 6.43
C ALA A 108 3.39 -28.90 5.71
N ALA A 109 2.89 -28.95 4.48
CA ALA A 109 2.47 -27.76 3.73
C ALA A 109 1.26 -27.08 4.38
N ALA A 110 0.28 -27.86 4.88
CA ALA A 110 -0.84 -27.33 5.65
C ALA A 110 -0.37 -26.66 6.95
N THR A 111 0.60 -27.28 7.65
CA THR A 111 1.20 -26.73 8.88
C THR A 111 1.98 -25.45 8.59
N ALA A 112 2.75 -25.41 7.50
CA ALA A 112 3.49 -24.22 7.09
C ALA A 112 2.54 -23.08 6.69
N PHE A 113 1.49 -23.39 5.94
CA PHE A 113 0.46 -22.42 5.56
C PHE A 113 -0.27 -21.83 6.78
N ALA A 114 -0.54 -22.64 7.81
CA ALA A 114 -1.15 -22.17 9.05
C ALA A 114 -0.25 -21.20 9.86
N LYS A 115 1.06 -21.20 9.62
CA LYS A 115 2.02 -20.28 10.25
C LYS A 115 2.18 -18.95 9.51
N ILE A 116 1.56 -18.80 8.35
CA ILE A 116 1.60 -17.54 7.59
C ILE A 116 0.83 -16.47 8.36
N ILE A 117 1.50 -15.37 8.61
CA ILE A 117 0.96 -14.23 9.38
C ILE A 117 0.17 -13.33 8.44
N ILE A 118 0.75 -13.02 7.27
CA ILE A 118 0.17 -12.10 6.30
C ILE A 118 -0.80 -12.83 5.38
N LYS A 119 -2.09 -12.51 5.48
CA LYS A 119 -3.15 -13.18 4.72
C LYS A 119 -3.48 -12.40 3.45
N GLN A 120 -3.80 -13.07 2.35
CA GLN A 120 -4.13 -12.39 1.09
C GLN A 120 -5.37 -11.48 1.21
N ASN A 121 -6.40 -11.93 1.95
CA ASN A 121 -7.68 -11.23 2.14
C ASN A 121 -7.87 -10.74 3.59
N SER A 122 -6.84 -10.15 4.19
CA SER A 122 -6.97 -9.58 5.53
C SER A 122 -7.97 -8.42 5.54
N ALA A 123 -8.76 -8.30 6.59
CA ALA A 123 -9.64 -7.15 6.78
C ALA A 123 -8.83 -5.83 6.78
N PRO A 124 -9.37 -4.74 6.20
CA PRO A 124 -8.76 -3.43 6.35
C PRO A 124 -8.69 -3.08 7.84
N TYR A 125 -7.62 -2.36 8.20
CA TYR A 125 -7.49 -1.77 9.51
C TYR A 125 -8.54 -0.67 9.65
N GLN A 126 -9.53 -0.88 10.51
CA GLN A 126 -10.56 0.11 10.77
C GLN A 126 -10.06 1.10 11.83
N LEU A 127 -9.68 2.30 11.39
CA LEU A 127 -9.32 3.43 12.27
C LEU A 127 -10.59 3.97 12.96
N SER A 128 -11.06 3.29 14.00
CA SER A 128 -12.31 3.56 14.73
C SER A 128 -13.58 3.46 13.85
N MET A 129 -14.69 2.99 14.41
CA MET A 129 -16.00 3.01 13.74
C MET A 129 -16.71 4.36 13.87
N GLU A 130 -16.17 5.26 14.69
CA GLU A 130 -16.74 6.58 14.89
C GLU A 130 -16.31 7.53 13.77
N PRO A 131 -17.23 8.37 13.25
CA PRO A 131 -16.85 9.48 12.39
C PRO A 131 -15.84 10.35 13.11
N GLY A 132 -14.66 10.54 12.51
CA GLY A 132 -13.68 11.49 13.03
C GLY A 132 -14.25 12.92 13.07
N PRO A 133 -13.67 13.80 13.91
CA PRO A 133 -14.17 15.16 14.09
C PRO A 133 -14.14 15.93 12.76
N MET A 134 -15.15 16.78 12.54
CA MET A 134 -15.21 17.64 11.36
C MET A 134 -14.06 18.64 11.33
N GLN A 135 -13.40 18.76 10.17
CA GLN A 135 -12.31 19.70 9.96
C GLN A 135 -12.84 21.13 9.79
N ILE A 136 -12.39 22.06 10.63
CA ILE A 136 -12.81 23.48 10.62
C ILE A 136 -11.81 24.33 9.84
N SER A 137 -10.51 24.18 10.12
CA SER A 137 -9.44 24.94 9.49
C SER A 137 -8.25 24.03 9.18
N ALA A 138 -7.75 24.14 7.95
CA ALA A 138 -6.77 23.23 7.40
C ALA A 138 -5.77 23.95 6.48
N PRO A 139 -5.02 24.95 6.97
CA PRO A 139 -4.05 25.64 6.14
C PRO A 139 -3.06 24.64 5.54
N MET A 140 -2.91 24.66 4.22
CA MET A 140 -1.92 23.84 3.52
C MET A 140 -0.49 24.23 3.95
N PRO A 141 0.47 23.30 3.89
CA PRO A 141 1.87 23.61 4.11
C PRO A 141 2.39 24.65 3.12
N ASP A 142 3.11 25.65 3.63
CA ASP A 142 3.84 26.59 2.81
C ASP A 142 5.17 25.95 2.40
N ILE A 143 5.29 25.60 1.13
CA ILE A 143 6.46 24.91 0.57
C ILE A 143 7.33 25.94 -0.13
N PRO A 144 8.60 26.14 0.31
CA PRO A 144 9.51 27.06 -0.33
C PRO A 144 9.73 26.77 -1.82
N ASP A 145 9.95 27.81 -2.62
CA ASP A 145 10.13 27.70 -4.06
C ASP A 145 11.31 26.81 -4.47
N ASP A 146 12.40 26.81 -3.70
CA ASP A 146 13.57 25.96 -3.96
C ASP A 146 13.25 24.47 -3.73
N VAL A 147 12.47 24.16 -2.68
CA VAL A 147 11.95 22.81 -2.44
C VAL A 147 11.00 22.40 -3.57
N SER A 148 10.06 23.27 -3.95
CA SER A 148 9.12 23.01 -5.06
C SER A 148 9.82 22.84 -6.42
N ARG A 149 10.93 23.55 -6.67
CA ARG A 149 11.74 23.35 -7.89
C ARG A 149 12.49 22.02 -7.87
N LYS A 150 13.00 21.60 -6.73
CA LYS A 150 13.73 20.33 -6.57
C LYS A 150 12.78 19.12 -6.58
N HIS A 151 11.60 19.28 -6.00
CA HIS A 151 10.57 18.26 -5.83
C HIS A 151 9.22 18.81 -6.33
N PRO A 152 9.03 18.89 -7.66
CA PRO A 152 7.86 19.56 -8.26
C PRO A 152 6.58 18.73 -8.17
N PHE A 153 6.67 17.52 -7.61
CA PHE A 153 5.59 16.63 -7.27
C PHE A 153 5.97 15.80 -6.05
N GLY A 154 4.96 15.38 -5.32
CA GLY A 154 5.12 14.52 -4.18
C GLY A 154 3.87 14.43 -3.32
N TYR A 155 3.94 13.60 -2.30
CA TYR A 155 2.88 13.48 -1.31
C TYR A 155 3.47 13.08 0.03
N ILE A 156 2.66 13.23 1.06
CA ILE A 156 2.91 12.70 2.38
C ILE A 156 1.62 12.14 2.94
N VAL A 157 1.66 10.92 3.47
CA VAL A 157 0.60 10.34 4.28
C VAL A 157 1.03 10.51 5.72
N VAL A 158 0.24 11.24 6.50
CA VAL A 158 0.50 11.48 7.91
C VAL A 158 -0.54 10.81 8.77
N GLN A 159 -0.11 10.35 9.94
CA GLN A 159 -0.95 9.99 11.06
C GLN A 159 -0.76 11.00 12.18
N PHE A 160 -1.82 11.35 12.89
CA PHE A 160 -1.79 12.44 13.85
C PHE A 160 -2.84 12.29 14.94
N VAL A 161 -2.56 12.91 16.08
CA VAL A 161 -3.47 12.99 17.24
C VAL A 161 -4.11 14.37 17.27
N VAL A 162 -5.44 14.40 17.32
CA VAL A 162 -6.25 15.57 17.62
C VAL A 162 -6.71 15.46 19.06
N ASN A 163 -6.64 16.54 19.84
CA ASN A 163 -7.07 16.54 21.24
C ASN A 163 -8.56 16.86 21.39
N GLY A 164 -9.10 16.83 22.62
CA GLY A 164 -10.52 17.08 22.88
C GLY A 164 -11.04 18.45 22.44
N ASP A 165 -10.16 19.45 22.36
CA ASP A 165 -10.45 20.81 21.86
C ASP A 165 -10.36 20.93 20.33
N GLY A 166 -10.08 19.83 19.63
CA GLY A 166 -9.95 19.81 18.17
C GLY A 166 -8.58 20.31 17.66
N LYS A 167 -7.55 20.42 18.50
CA LYS A 167 -6.20 20.83 18.08
C LYS A 167 -5.30 19.64 17.80
N VAL A 168 -4.50 19.73 16.74
CA VAL A 168 -3.49 18.72 16.42
C VAL A 168 -2.30 18.83 17.38
N GLN A 169 -1.98 17.74 18.08
CA GLN A 169 -0.89 17.67 19.07
C GLN A 169 0.36 17.00 18.51
N VAL A 170 0.19 15.81 17.93
CA VAL A 170 1.29 14.98 17.40
C VAL A 170 1.02 14.67 15.94
N VAL A 171 2.05 14.76 15.10
CA VAL A 171 1.97 14.45 13.67
C VAL A 171 3.21 13.66 13.28
N ASP A 172 3.03 12.62 12.49
CA ASP A 172 4.12 11.81 11.96
C ASP A 172 3.80 11.27 10.57
N ALA A 173 4.83 11.03 9.77
CA ALA A 173 4.70 10.46 8.43
C ALA A 173 4.56 8.93 8.50
N VAL A 174 3.51 8.41 7.88
CA VAL A 174 3.38 6.99 7.53
C VAL A 174 4.16 6.69 6.26
N ASP A 175 4.04 7.59 5.29
CA ASP A 175 4.67 7.50 3.98
C ASP A 175 4.93 8.90 3.43
N GLY A 176 5.88 9.03 2.50
CA GLY A 176 6.13 10.28 1.81
C GLY A 176 7.08 10.11 0.64
N PHE A 177 6.71 10.69 -0.50
CA PHE A 177 7.56 10.70 -1.69
C PHE A 177 7.75 12.12 -2.22
N PRO A 178 8.98 12.60 -2.43
CA PRO A 178 10.24 11.99 -1.96
C PRO A 178 10.34 12.00 -0.42
N GLU A 179 11.05 11.02 0.12
CA GLU A 179 11.19 10.84 1.57
C GLU A 179 11.82 12.07 2.23
N GLY A 180 11.21 12.56 3.32
CA GLY A 180 11.71 13.69 4.10
C GLY A 180 11.53 15.08 3.45
N ALA A 181 11.09 15.15 2.19
CA ALA A 181 11.05 16.41 1.45
C ALA A 181 10.00 17.39 1.98
N PHE A 182 8.87 16.89 2.49
CA PHE A 182 7.71 17.70 2.87
C PHE A 182 7.38 17.65 4.37
N ASP A 183 8.04 16.78 5.12
CA ASP A 183 7.70 16.38 6.49
C ASP A 183 7.64 17.58 7.42
N SER A 184 8.75 18.33 7.53
CA SER A 184 8.85 19.44 8.48
C SER A 184 7.84 20.56 8.17
N TYR A 185 7.58 20.83 6.89
CA TYR A 185 6.59 21.81 6.44
C TYR A 185 5.18 21.36 6.78
N THR A 186 4.90 20.08 6.57
CA THR A 186 3.63 19.44 6.88
C THR A 186 3.36 19.47 8.38
N TYR A 187 4.33 19.08 9.21
CA TYR A 187 4.16 19.06 10.67
C TYR A 187 3.88 20.46 11.22
N ARG A 188 4.61 21.48 10.76
CA ARG A 188 4.37 22.88 11.17
C ARG A 188 2.98 23.38 10.74
N ALA A 189 2.53 23.02 9.54
CA ALA A 189 1.22 23.45 9.04
C ALA A 189 0.08 22.75 9.79
N MET A 190 0.20 21.45 10.01
CA MET A 190 -0.81 20.64 10.67
C MET A 190 -0.97 20.98 12.15
N ARG A 191 0.08 21.42 12.86
CA ARG A 191 -0.05 21.98 14.22
C ARG A 191 -0.94 23.24 14.29
N ARG A 192 -1.30 23.83 13.14
CA ARG A 192 -2.25 24.96 13.02
C ARG A 192 -3.63 24.53 12.53
N TRP A 193 -3.85 23.24 12.29
CA TRP A 193 -5.17 22.73 11.91
C TRP A 193 -6.10 22.74 13.12
N GLN A 194 -7.38 22.96 12.84
CA GLN A 194 -8.44 22.98 13.83
C GLN A 194 -9.59 22.09 13.37
N PHE A 195 -10.04 21.24 14.27
CA PHE A 195 -11.22 20.39 14.14
C PHE A 195 -12.28 20.84 15.13
N GLU A 196 -13.49 20.31 15.00
CA GLU A 196 -14.52 20.50 16.02
C GLU A 196 -14.09 19.89 17.36
N ALA A 197 -14.50 20.53 18.45
CA ALA A 197 -14.23 20.03 19.78
C ALA A 197 -15.17 18.86 20.09
N THR A 198 -14.60 17.73 20.46
CA THR A 198 -15.31 16.49 20.79
C THR A 198 -15.21 16.11 22.26
N GLY A 199 -14.37 16.82 23.03
CA GLY A 199 -14.10 16.51 24.44
C GLY A 199 -13.29 15.24 24.68
N LYS A 200 -12.83 14.57 23.61
CA LYS A 200 -11.94 13.41 23.65
C LYS A 200 -10.94 13.44 22.50
N PRO A 201 -9.73 12.90 22.66
CA PRO A 201 -8.74 12.82 21.60
C PRO A 201 -9.11 11.80 20.52
N HIS A 202 -8.56 12.01 19.32
CA HIS A 202 -8.77 11.20 18.12
C HIS A 202 -7.46 10.89 17.41
N LEU A 203 -7.37 9.68 16.86
CA LEU A 203 -6.29 9.27 15.97
C LEU A 203 -6.76 9.33 14.52
N LEU A 204 -6.12 10.17 13.70
CA LEU A 204 -6.52 10.40 12.32
C LEU A 204 -5.36 10.15 11.37
N SER A 205 -5.70 9.92 10.09
CA SER A 205 -4.73 9.84 9.00
C SER A 205 -5.18 10.73 7.84
N LYS A 206 -4.22 11.36 7.17
CA LYS A 206 -4.50 12.22 6.02
C LYS A 206 -3.36 12.16 5.02
N GLN A 207 -3.71 12.12 3.75
CA GLN A 207 -2.76 12.34 2.69
C GLN A 207 -2.81 13.80 2.23
N LEU A 208 -1.63 14.43 2.16
CA LEU A 208 -1.43 15.74 1.55
C LEU A 208 -0.59 15.55 0.30
N ASN A 209 -1.00 16.21 -0.77
CA ASN A 209 -0.34 16.11 -2.06
C ASN A 209 0.24 17.47 -2.46
N PHE A 210 1.43 17.43 -3.04
CA PHE A 210 2.19 18.59 -3.47
C PHE A 210 2.49 18.43 -4.95
N TRP A 211 2.05 19.35 -5.78
CA TRP A 211 2.47 19.39 -7.17
C TRP A 211 2.45 20.82 -7.68
N VAL A 212 3.45 21.16 -8.48
CA VAL A 212 3.44 22.38 -9.28
C VAL A 212 2.54 22.12 -10.49
N THR A 213 1.55 22.98 -10.73
CA THR A 213 0.64 22.79 -11.87
C THR A 213 1.42 22.67 -13.18
N GLY A 214 1.14 21.59 -13.93
CA GLY A 214 1.82 21.30 -15.20
C GLY A 214 3.19 20.62 -15.08
N SER A 215 3.65 20.33 -13.86
CA SER A 215 4.96 19.68 -13.65
C SER A 215 5.00 18.21 -14.07
N MET A 216 3.86 17.54 -14.16
CA MET A 216 3.76 16.16 -14.62
C MET A 216 2.77 16.01 -15.78
N ASN A 217 3.26 15.39 -16.86
CA ASN A 217 2.50 14.95 -18.02
C ASN A 217 2.90 13.50 -18.36
N ALA A 218 2.29 12.91 -19.39
CA ALA A 218 2.61 11.56 -19.86
C ALA A 218 4.11 11.29 -20.05
N ARG A 219 4.84 12.24 -20.68
CA ARG A 219 6.28 12.09 -20.94
C ARG A 219 7.08 12.04 -19.65
N SER A 220 6.88 12.99 -18.75
CA SER A 220 7.62 13.04 -17.48
C SER A 220 7.23 11.88 -16.56
N ALA A 221 5.97 11.45 -16.56
CA ALA A 221 5.52 10.30 -15.77
C ALA A 221 6.23 9.02 -16.21
N ASN A 222 6.25 8.75 -17.53
CA ASN A 222 7.03 7.65 -18.08
C ASN A 222 8.53 7.81 -17.78
N GLN A 223 9.09 9.01 -17.91
CA GLN A 223 10.50 9.24 -17.57
C GLN A 223 10.83 8.87 -16.12
N VAL A 224 9.95 9.16 -15.15
CA VAL A 224 10.17 8.78 -13.74
C VAL A 224 10.13 7.26 -13.57
N LEU A 225 9.22 6.55 -14.24
CA LEU A 225 9.13 5.07 -14.16
C LEU A 225 10.40 4.37 -14.72
N HIS A 226 11.06 4.99 -15.70
CA HIS A 226 12.29 4.48 -16.32
C HIS A 226 13.57 5.04 -15.70
N HIS A 227 13.48 6.05 -14.84
CA HIS A 227 14.65 6.71 -14.24
C HIS A 227 15.43 5.74 -13.36
N GLN A 228 16.76 5.73 -13.50
CA GLN A 228 17.67 4.86 -12.74
C GLN A 228 17.28 3.36 -12.77
N ASN A 229 16.68 2.90 -13.87
CA ASN A 229 16.22 1.51 -14.02
C ASN A 229 15.24 1.06 -12.92
N LEU A 230 14.45 1.99 -12.37
CA LEU A 230 13.49 1.72 -11.28
C LEU A 230 12.63 0.49 -11.57
N TRP A 231 11.98 0.44 -12.74
CA TRP A 231 11.16 -0.69 -13.16
C TRP A 231 11.93 -2.02 -13.20
N ALA A 232 13.09 -2.04 -13.85
CA ALA A 232 13.89 -3.27 -13.99
C ALA A 232 14.39 -3.78 -12.64
N HIS A 233 14.84 -2.88 -11.75
CA HIS A 233 15.27 -3.25 -10.40
C HIS A 233 14.10 -3.76 -9.54
N ALA A 234 12.90 -3.20 -9.71
CA ALA A 234 11.70 -3.69 -9.05
C ALA A 234 11.32 -5.10 -9.52
N GLN A 235 11.40 -5.36 -10.84
CA GLN A 235 11.12 -6.66 -11.44
C GLN A 235 12.04 -7.78 -10.95
N ILE A 236 13.33 -7.51 -10.75
CA ILE A 236 14.29 -8.51 -10.23
C ILE A 236 14.16 -8.74 -8.71
N GLY A 237 13.24 -8.06 -8.03
CA GLY A 237 12.95 -8.32 -6.62
C GLY A 237 13.58 -7.35 -5.62
N SER A 238 14.15 -6.22 -6.05
CA SER A 238 14.69 -5.24 -5.09
C SER A 238 13.55 -4.56 -4.31
N GLY A 239 13.35 -4.96 -3.06
CA GLY A 239 12.26 -4.46 -2.20
C GLY A 239 12.19 -2.92 -2.15
N LYS A 240 13.34 -2.25 -2.05
CA LYS A 240 13.41 -0.78 -2.08
C LYS A 240 12.91 -0.16 -3.38
N HIS A 241 13.25 -0.76 -4.53
CA HIS A 241 12.77 -0.26 -5.83
C HIS A 241 11.30 -0.60 -6.04
N GLN A 242 10.83 -1.75 -5.52
CA GLN A 242 9.41 -2.10 -5.52
C GLN A 242 8.61 -1.10 -4.69
N GLU A 243 9.03 -0.78 -3.46
CA GLU A 243 8.39 0.25 -2.64
C GLU A 243 8.33 1.59 -3.37
N MET A 244 9.49 2.06 -3.86
CA MET A 244 9.60 3.32 -4.58
C MET A 244 8.70 3.36 -5.83
N LEU A 245 8.63 2.26 -6.58
CA LEU A 245 7.79 2.15 -7.77
C LEU A 245 6.31 2.21 -7.41
N GLY A 246 5.89 1.55 -6.32
CA GLY A 246 4.53 1.67 -5.79
C GLY A 246 4.17 3.12 -5.46
N SER A 247 5.06 3.81 -4.76
CA SER A 247 4.92 5.22 -4.36
C SER A 247 4.88 6.17 -5.57
N VAL A 248 5.70 5.93 -6.60
CA VAL A 248 5.67 6.68 -7.87
C VAL A 248 4.37 6.44 -8.64
N LEU A 249 3.89 5.20 -8.75
CA LEU A 249 2.64 4.89 -9.45
C LEU A 249 1.44 5.53 -8.74
N ASN A 250 1.40 5.49 -7.41
CA ASN A 250 0.39 6.19 -6.61
C ASN A 250 0.37 7.69 -6.93
N LEU A 251 1.55 8.31 -6.99
CA LEU A 251 1.67 9.72 -7.35
C LEU A 251 1.18 10.01 -8.78
N ILE A 252 1.57 9.19 -9.75
CA ILE A 252 1.14 9.35 -11.15
C ILE A 252 -0.38 9.21 -11.26
N GLU A 253 -0.99 8.24 -10.57
CA GLU A 253 -2.44 8.05 -10.55
C GLU A 253 -3.15 9.30 -9.99
N MET A 254 -2.66 9.84 -8.88
CA MET A 254 -3.22 11.06 -8.28
C MET A 254 -3.08 12.30 -9.16
N VAL A 255 -1.90 12.51 -9.76
CA VAL A 255 -1.64 13.69 -10.57
C VAL A 255 -2.34 13.63 -11.92
N SER A 256 -2.42 12.45 -12.53
CA SER A 256 -3.20 12.23 -13.75
C SER A 256 -4.71 12.30 -13.50
N GLY A 257 -5.16 11.95 -12.29
CA GLY A 257 -6.56 11.83 -11.94
C GLY A 257 -7.27 10.70 -12.70
N ALA A 258 -6.48 9.74 -13.22
CA ALA A 258 -6.97 8.54 -13.88
C ALA A 258 -7.73 7.66 -12.88
N LEU A 259 -8.69 6.90 -13.39
CA LEU A 259 -9.36 5.85 -12.65
C LEU A 259 -8.89 4.53 -13.27
N VAL A 260 -8.21 3.68 -12.50
CA VAL A 260 -7.65 2.42 -13.03
C VAL A 260 -8.30 1.21 -12.36
N TYR A 261 -8.28 0.06 -13.05
CA TYR A 261 -8.67 -1.22 -12.47
C TYR A 261 -7.84 -2.36 -13.07
N VAL A 262 -7.60 -3.41 -12.29
CA VAL A 262 -6.89 -4.60 -12.75
C VAL A 262 -7.80 -5.39 -13.69
N ALA A 263 -7.35 -5.61 -14.93
CA ALA A 263 -8.11 -6.38 -15.92
C ALA A 263 -8.09 -7.89 -15.61
N GLU A 264 -9.22 -8.58 -15.77
CA GLU A 264 -9.34 -10.03 -15.52
C GLU A 264 -8.48 -10.91 -16.45
N ARG A 265 -8.10 -10.37 -17.62
CA ARG A 265 -7.12 -10.99 -18.52
C ARG A 265 -5.88 -10.11 -18.54
N SER A 266 -4.79 -10.63 -18.00
CA SER A 266 -3.46 -10.06 -18.19
C SER A 266 -3.20 -9.91 -19.68
N VAL A 267 -2.93 -8.69 -20.13
CA VAL A 267 -2.45 -8.50 -21.51
C VAL A 267 -1.03 -9.08 -21.54
N GLU A 268 -0.87 -10.26 -22.16
CA GLU A 268 0.43 -10.89 -22.38
C GLU A 268 1.34 -9.94 -23.15
N SER A 269 2.36 -9.40 -22.48
CA SER A 269 3.60 -8.90 -23.09
C SER A 269 4.52 -8.41 -21.97
N GLU A 270 5.84 -8.53 -22.16
CA GLU A 270 6.82 -7.71 -21.45
C GLU A 270 6.46 -6.23 -21.62
N ILE A 271 5.70 -5.67 -20.68
CA ILE A 271 5.26 -4.29 -20.77
C ILE A 271 6.33 -3.45 -20.09
N LYS A 272 7.15 -2.78 -20.91
CA LYS A 272 7.74 -1.53 -20.46
C LYS A 272 6.60 -0.66 -19.94
N PRO A 273 6.68 -0.13 -18.72
CA PRO A 273 5.58 0.63 -18.16
C PRO A 273 5.28 1.81 -19.07
N ASP A 274 4.01 1.95 -19.44
CA ASP A 274 3.49 3.11 -20.15
C ASP A 274 2.19 3.58 -19.52
N VAL A 275 2.23 4.78 -18.95
CA VAL A 275 1.09 5.46 -18.31
C VAL A 275 0.57 6.63 -19.16
N SER A 276 0.90 6.68 -20.45
CA SER A 276 0.51 7.79 -21.33
C SER A 276 -1.00 8.01 -21.39
N GLU A 277 -1.77 6.92 -21.48
CA GLU A 277 -3.24 6.94 -21.50
C GLU A 277 -3.84 7.59 -20.24
N TRP A 278 -3.16 7.55 -19.09
CA TRP A 278 -3.67 8.12 -17.84
C TRP A 278 -3.79 9.64 -17.91
N PHE A 279 -2.95 10.28 -18.73
CA PHE A 279 -2.98 11.73 -18.96
C PHE A 279 -3.89 12.11 -20.14
N SER A 280 -4.58 11.14 -20.75
CA SER A 280 -5.53 11.36 -21.83
C SER A 280 -6.87 11.85 -21.27
N THR A 281 -7.04 13.16 -21.14
CA THR A 281 -8.33 13.73 -20.72
C THR A 281 -9.31 13.76 -21.90
N LYS A 282 -9.95 12.65 -22.23
CA LYS A 282 -11.16 12.69 -23.08
C LYS A 282 -12.31 13.25 -22.23
N LYS A 283 -12.57 14.55 -22.33
CA LYS A 283 -13.79 15.14 -21.76
C LYS A 283 -14.99 14.60 -22.53
N GLN A 284 -15.68 13.65 -21.93
CA GLN A 284 -16.97 13.17 -22.40
C GLN A 284 -18.05 13.90 -21.62
N GLU A 285 -18.92 14.60 -22.33
CA GLU A 285 -20.04 15.32 -21.75
C GLU A 285 -21.32 14.57 -22.10
N ILE A 286 -22.16 14.33 -21.10
CA ILE A 286 -23.52 13.82 -21.28
C ILE A 286 -24.50 14.75 -20.61
N VAL A 287 -25.66 14.93 -21.24
CA VAL A 287 -26.79 15.62 -20.63
C VAL A 287 -27.67 14.57 -19.98
N LEU A 288 -27.51 14.35 -18.67
CA LEU A 288 -28.54 13.72 -17.85
C LEU A 288 -29.03 14.74 -16.84
N PRO A 289 -30.26 15.26 -17.00
CA PRO A 289 -30.86 16.11 -15.98
C PRO A 289 -30.90 15.38 -14.63
N SER A 290 -30.49 16.07 -13.57
CA SER A 290 -30.66 15.63 -12.16
C SER A 290 -29.78 14.48 -11.66
N LEU A 291 -28.58 14.26 -12.21
CA LEU A 291 -27.60 13.38 -11.56
C LEU A 291 -27.06 14.04 -10.29
N ASP A 292 -27.38 13.47 -9.13
CA ASP A 292 -26.83 13.80 -7.83
C ASP A 292 -26.19 12.55 -7.22
N GLY A 293 -24.89 12.61 -6.97
CA GLY A 293 -24.11 11.47 -6.49
C GLY A 293 -23.13 10.89 -7.52
N VAL A 294 -22.82 9.61 -7.36
CA VAL A 294 -21.84 8.88 -8.17
C VAL A 294 -22.44 7.56 -8.65
N ALA A 295 -22.26 7.26 -9.94
CA ALA A 295 -22.62 5.96 -10.51
C ALA A 295 -21.44 5.37 -11.29
N HIS A 296 -21.20 4.07 -11.11
CA HIS A 296 -20.24 3.28 -11.86
C HIS A 296 -21.01 2.38 -12.82
N VAL A 297 -20.72 2.49 -14.12
CA VAL A 297 -21.50 1.86 -15.18
C VAL A 297 -20.61 1.18 -16.21
N GLN A 298 -21.15 0.19 -16.91
CA GLN A 298 -20.53 -0.43 -18.09
C GLN A 298 -21.31 -0.06 -19.33
N THR A 299 -20.60 0.32 -20.40
CA THR A 299 -21.17 0.60 -21.72
C THR A 299 -20.80 -0.47 -22.74
N ASN A 300 -21.62 -0.63 -23.78
CA ASN A 300 -21.27 -1.42 -24.97
C ASN A 300 -20.51 -0.59 -26.02
N GLU A 301 -20.17 -1.19 -27.16
CA GLU A 301 -19.44 -0.55 -28.27
C GLU A 301 -20.05 0.77 -28.78
N ARG A 302 -21.35 1.00 -28.56
CA ARG A 302 -22.05 2.23 -28.99
C ARG A 302 -22.09 3.31 -27.91
N GLY A 303 -21.46 3.06 -26.75
CA GLY A 303 -21.49 3.92 -25.58
C GLY A 303 -22.81 3.85 -24.80
N VAL A 304 -23.64 2.83 -25.03
CA VAL A 304 -24.92 2.65 -24.32
C VAL A 304 -24.67 1.91 -23.01
N ILE A 305 -25.18 2.44 -21.90
CA ILE A 305 -25.09 1.81 -20.58
C ILE A 305 -25.88 0.51 -20.59
N VAL A 306 -25.17 -0.60 -20.36
CA VAL A 306 -25.73 -1.96 -20.34
C VAL A 306 -25.66 -2.62 -18.96
N ARG A 307 -24.91 -2.05 -18.01
CA ARG A 307 -24.83 -2.55 -16.64
C ARG A 307 -24.54 -1.43 -15.65
N LEU A 308 -25.15 -1.53 -14.46
CA LEU A 308 -24.82 -0.73 -13.29
C LEU A 308 -23.93 -1.58 -12.36
N LEU A 309 -22.80 -1.02 -11.94
CA LEU A 309 -21.77 -1.73 -11.18
C LEU A 309 -21.80 -1.35 -9.69
N ASN A 310 -21.82 -0.05 -9.40
CA ASN A 310 -21.99 0.49 -8.05
C ASN A 310 -22.71 1.84 -8.13
N VAL A 311 -23.82 1.95 -7.41
CA VAL A 311 -24.70 3.13 -7.36
C VAL A 311 -25.04 3.52 -5.92
N ASP A 312 -24.30 3.03 -4.92
CA ASP A 312 -24.62 3.27 -3.50
C ASP A 312 -24.55 4.75 -3.12
N GLN A 313 -23.75 5.50 -3.88
CA GLN A 313 -23.59 6.94 -3.73
C GLN A 313 -24.48 7.75 -4.68
N LEU A 314 -25.33 7.11 -5.48
CA LEU A 314 -26.28 7.76 -6.37
C LEU A 314 -27.55 8.11 -5.59
N LYS A 315 -27.84 9.40 -5.47
CA LYS A 315 -29.06 9.88 -4.81
C LYS A 315 -30.19 10.05 -5.82
N GLN A 316 -29.88 10.61 -6.97
CA GLN A 316 -30.79 10.78 -8.11
C GLN A 316 -29.98 10.73 -9.42
N PRO A 317 -30.57 10.33 -10.56
CA PRO A 317 -31.88 9.69 -10.68
C PRO A 317 -31.91 8.27 -10.06
N GLU A 318 -33.09 7.65 -10.01
CA GLU A 318 -33.23 6.20 -9.75
C GLU A 318 -32.26 5.41 -10.68
N PRO A 319 -31.51 4.42 -10.16
CA PRO A 319 -30.47 3.73 -10.92
C PRO A 319 -30.94 3.18 -12.28
N GLU A 320 -32.16 2.67 -12.36
CA GLU A 320 -32.74 2.08 -13.58
C GLU A 320 -32.86 3.10 -14.72
N LYS A 321 -32.96 4.40 -14.40
CA LYS A 321 -33.00 5.47 -15.41
C LYS A 321 -31.66 5.67 -16.11
N LEU A 322 -30.56 5.13 -15.58
CA LEU A 322 -29.26 5.14 -16.25
C LEU A 322 -29.14 4.02 -17.29
N MET A 323 -29.95 2.97 -17.21
CA MET A 323 -29.89 1.86 -18.17
C MET A 323 -30.33 2.32 -19.56
N GLY A 324 -29.57 1.94 -20.60
CA GLY A 324 -29.86 2.32 -21.98
C GLY A 324 -29.49 3.76 -22.35
N VAL A 325 -29.04 4.58 -21.39
CA VAL A 325 -28.51 5.92 -21.67
C VAL A 325 -27.24 5.81 -22.49
N ARG A 326 -27.13 6.63 -23.54
CA ARG A 326 -25.94 6.71 -24.39
C ARG A 326 -24.99 7.81 -23.93
N ILE A 327 -23.75 7.44 -23.67
CA ILE A 327 -22.64 8.35 -23.42
C ILE A 327 -21.99 8.71 -24.77
N SER A 328 -22.14 9.96 -25.19
CA SER A 328 -21.61 10.43 -26.47
C SER A 328 -20.08 10.35 -26.49
N GLY A 329 -19.52 9.70 -27.51
CA GLY A 329 -18.07 9.51 -27.66
C GLY A 329 -17.48 8.40 -26.78
N ALA A 330 -18.28 7.72 -25.95
CA ALA A 330 -17.86 6.50 -25.26
C ALA A 330 -17.96 5.29 -26.20
N GLY A 331 -16.98 4.40 -26.10
CA GLY A 331 -17.05 3.05 -26.64
C GLY A 331 -17.45 2.05 -25.56
N GLU A 332 -17.09 0.79 -25.74
CA GLU A 332 -17.20 -0.23 -24.70
C GLU A 332 -16.22 0.05 -23.55
N GLY A 333 -16.67 -0.10 -22.30
CA GLY A 333 -15.81 0.08 -21.15
C GLY A 333 -16.54 0.37 -19.84
N LEU A 334 -15.78 0.67 -18.79
CA LEU A 334 -16.30 1.06 -17.49
C LEU A 334 -16.14 2.57 -17.29
N PHE A 335 -17.15 3.21 -16.71
CA PHE A 335 -17.22 4.65 -16.57
C PHE A 335 -17.73 5.05 -15.19
N ARG A 336 -17.14 6.12 -14.63
CA ARG A 336 -17.63 6.84 -13.47
C ARG A 336 -18.40 8.07 -13.94
N LEU A 337 -19.66 8.17 -13.51
CA LEU A 337 -20.52 9.33 -13.68
C LEU A 337 -20.60 10.07 -12.35
N SER A 338 -20.41 11.39 -12.36
CA SER A 338 -20.62 12.22 -11.18
C SER A 338 -21.04 13.63 -11.57
N ASN A 339 -21.80 14.30 -10.71
CA ASN A 339 -22.09 15.72 -10.89
C ASN A 339 -20.79 16.54 -10.98
N SER A 340 -20.75 17.53 -11.88
CA SER A 340 -19.60 18.43 -12.00
C SER A 340 -19.60 19.41 -10.83
N VAL A 341 -18.85 19.10 -9.77
CA VAL A 341 -18.44 20.11 -8.78
C VAL A 341 -17.09 20.69 -9.24
N THR A 342 -17.05 21.37 -10.39
CA THR A 342 -15.83 22.09 -10.78
C THR A 342 -15.91 23.57 -10.39
N GLN A 343 -15.10 23.95 -9.40
CA GLN A 343 -14.56 25.30 -9.30
C GLN A 343 -13.64 25.53 -10.50
N GLY A 344 -14.19 25.92 -11.64
CA GLY A 344 -13.43 26.19 -12.86
C GLY A 344 -14.28 26.86 -13.93
N ARG A 345 -13.69 27.78 -14.71
CA ARG A 345 -14.38 28.48 -15.80
C ARG A 345 -14.70 27.50 -16.94
N SER A 346 -15.98 27.17 -17.11
CA SER A 346 -16.51 26.50 -18.30
C SER A 346 -16.62 27.49 -19.46
N PHE A 347 -16.17 27.08 -20.64
CA PHE A 347 -16.35 27.80 -21.90
C PHE A 347 -17.63 27.38 -22.65
N SER A 348 -18.49 26.55 -22.03
CA SER A 348 -19.72 26.03 -22.64
C SER A 348 -20.95 26.87 -22.24
N ARG A 349 -21.87 27.09 -23.18
CA ARG A 349 -23.16 27.81 -22.97
C ARG A 349 -24.20 27.00 -22.17
N VAL A 350 -23.84 25.79 -21.72
CA VAL A 350 -24.71 24.87 -20.96
C VAL A 350 -24.76 25.29 -19.49
N ASN A 351 -25.94 25.18 -18.88
CA ASN A 351 -26.13 25.44 -17.45
C ASN A 351 -25.17 24.57 -16.63
N LYS A 352 -24.31 25.20 -15.81
CA LYS A 352 -23.28 24.51 -15.01
C LYS A 352 -23.84 23.43 -14.08
N LYS A 353 -25.13 23.52 -13.73
CA LYS A 353 -25.83 22.53 -12.89
C LYS A 353 -26.21 21.23 -13.60
N GLU A 354 -26.06 21.15 -14.92
CA GLU A 354 -26.45 19.99 -15.75
C GLU A 354 -25.25 19.24 -16.34
N LEU A 355 -24.02 19.72 -16.11
CA LEU A 355 -22.81 19.07 -16.62
C LEU A 355 -22.46 17.87 -15.74
N ILE A 356 -22.41 16.68 -16.36
CA ILE A 356 -21.96 15.46 -15.74
C ILE A 356 -20.53 15.19 -16.17
N LEU A 357 -19.66 14.97 -15.19
CA LEU A 357 -18.32 14.50 -15.43
C LEU A 357 -18.38 12.99 -15.68
N VAL A 358 -17.98 12.59 -16.88
CA VAL A 358 -17.78 11.20 -17.26
C VAL A 358 -16.28 10.93 -17.28
N LYS A 359 -15.82 9.97 -16.46
CA LYS A 359 -14.45 9.48 -16.49
C LYS A 359 -14.43 8.00 -16.86
N GLN A 360 -13.66 7.64 -17.88
CA GLN A 360 -13.43 6.26 -18.23
C GLN A 360 -12.45 5.63 -17.23
N TYR A 361 -12.71 4.39 -16.84
CA TYR A 361 -11.72 3.56 -16.17
C TYR A 361 -10.76 2.95 -17.18
N VAL A 362 -9.46 3.03 -16.89
CA VAL A 362 -8.40 2.43 -17.70
C VAL A 362 -8.11 1.03 -17.17
N PRO A 363 -8.34 -0.04 -17.96
CA PRO A 363 -7.89 -1.38 -17.59
C PRO A 363 -6.36 -1.41 -17.60
N VAL A 364 -5.77 -1.97 -16.56
CA VAL A 364 -4.32 -2.11 -16.43
C VAL A 364 -3.96 -3.52 -15.96
N ASN A 365 -2.73 -3.95 -16.22
CA ASN A 365 -2.16 -5.10 -15.52
C ASN A 365 -1.84 -4.71 -14.07
N GLU A 366 -1.78 -5.69 -13.18
CA GLU A 366 -1.58 -5.42 -11.75
C GLU A 366 -0.25 -4.71 -11.45
N GLU A 367 0.81 -4.93 -12.24
CA GLU A 367 2.11 -4.28 -12.08
C GLU A 367 2.08 -2.79 -12.40
N LEU A 368 1.00 -2.26 -12.98
CA LEU A 368 0.79 -0.82 -13.13
C LEU A 368 0.02 -0.22 -11.95
N THR A 369 -0.20 -0.97 -10.87
CA THR A 369 -0.84 -0.47 -9.65
C THR A 369 0.16 -0.28 -8.52
N SER A 370 -0.05 0.76 -7.70
CA SER A 370 0.78 1.03 -6.52
C SER A 370 0.74 -0.11 -5.50
N LEU A 371 -0.47 -0.63 -5.25
CA LEU A 371 -0.73 -1.67 -4.26
C LEU A 371 -0.01 -2.99 -4.58
N TYR A 372 0.10 -3.36 -5.86
CA TYR A 372 0.87 -4.53 -6.26
C TYR A 372 2.31 -4.44 -5.77
N TRP A 373 2.97 -3.33 -6.06
CA TRP A 373 4.38 -3.15 -5.72
C TRP A 373 4.63 -2.97 -4.23
N TRP A 374 3.77 -2.26 -3.50
CA TRP A 374 3.87 -2.21 -2.04
C TRP A 374 3.67 -3.59 -1.40
N LYS A 375 2.72 -4.39 -1.89
CA LYS A 375 2.55 -5.79 -1.43
C LYS A 375 3.80 -6.61 -1.73
N LYS A 376 4.31 -6.55 -2.97
CA LYS A 376 5.50 -7.31 -3.38
C LYS A 376 6.73 -6.91 -2.57
N ALA A 377 6.97 -5.62 -2.38
CA ALA A 377 8.04 -5.08 -1.56
C ALA A 377 7.95 -5.58 -0.11
N ALA A 378 6.76 -5.49 0.49
CA ALA A 378 6.54 -5.87 1.89
C ALA A 378 6.79 -7.37 2.12
N VAL A 379 6.29 -8.25 1.24
CA VAL A 379 6.54 -9.71 1.34
C VAL A 379 7.97 -10.09 0.99
N ASN A 380 8.69 -9.22 0.26
CA ASN A 380 10.12 -9.33 0.00
C ASN A 380 10.99 -8.77 1.13
N GLY A 381 10.39 -8.33 2.24
CA GLY A 381 11.10 -7.87 3.44
C GLY A 381 11.32 -6.37 3.53
N ASP A 382 10.79 -5.57 2.59
CA ASP A 382 10.96 -4.11 2.64
C ASP A 382 10.18 -3.48 3.80
N ARG A 383 10.92 -2.94 4.79
CA ARG A 383 10.33 -2.44 6.03
C ARG A 383 9.41 -1.24 5.82
N ARG A 384 9.70 -0.39 4.84
CA ARG A 384 8.88 0.79 4.58
C ARG A 384 7.54 0.38 3.98
N ALA A 385 7.54 -0.51 2.99
CA ALA A 385 6.32 -1.08 2.43
C ALA A 385 5.49 -1.82 3.50
N GLN A 386 6.14 -2.55 4.42
CA GLN A 386 5.46 -3.17 5.55
C GLN A 386 4.74 -2.13 6.43
N ARG A 387 5.36 -0.97 6.71
CA ARG A 387 4.73 0.12 7.47
C ARG A 387 3.58 0.80 6.71
N ILE A 388 3.74 1.02 5.41
CA ILE A 388 2.67 1.55 4.54
C ILE A 388 1.44 0.65 4.64
N LEU A 389 1.62 -0.66 4.49
CA LEU A 389 0.53 -1.63 4.60
C LEU A 389 0.03 -1.76 6.05
N GLY A 390 0.91 -1.71 7.05
CA GLY A 390 0.57 -1.80 8.48
C GLY A 390 -0.28 -0.64 8.99
N ALA A 391 -0.24 0.53 8.34
CA ALA A 391 -1.15 1.62 8.64
C ALA A 391 -2.60 1.34 8.19
N GLN A 392 -2.79 0.40 7.27
CA GLN A 392 -4.09 0.09 6.66
C GLN A 392 -4.52 -1.37 6.84
N ARG A 393 -3.66 -2.24 7.38
CA ARG A 393 -3.93 -3.68 7.56
C ARG A 393 -3.42 -4.18 8.90
N GLN A 394 -4.28 -4.89 9.61
CA GLN A 394 -4.02 -5.36 10.97
C GLN A 394 -2.96 -6.45 11.04
N ASP A 395 -2.91 -7.35 10.06
CA ASP A 395 -1.90 -8.41 10.01
C ASP A 395 -0.48 -7.85 9.87
N TRP A 396 -0.28 -6.85 9.01
CA TRP A 396 1.00 -6.15 8.90
C TRP A 396 1.36 -5.38 10.16
N GLN A 397 0.39 -4.71 10.80
CA GLN A 397 0.66 -4.02 12.06
C GLN A 397 1.13 -5.00 13.15
N PHE A 398 0.44 -6.13 13.33
CA PHE A 398 0.83 -7.13 14.31
C PHE A 398 2.17 -7.78 13.98
N TYR A 399 2.43 -8.05 12.70
CA TYR A 399 3.74 -8.52 12.27
C TYR A 399 4.83 -7.52 12.68
N LEU A 400 4.66 -6.23 12.38
CA LEU A 400 5.62 -5.18 12.77
C LEU A 400 5.81 -5.09 14.29
N LEU A 401 4.74 -5.23 15.08
CA LEU A 401 4.80 -5.27 16.55
C LEU A 401 5.63 -6.46 17.05
N GLN A 402 5.41 -7.66 16.49
CA GLN A 402 6.21 -8.85 16.81
C GLN A 402 7.68 -8.68 16.42
N GLN A 403 7.95 -7.94 15.34
CA GLN A 403 9.30 -7.58 14.93
C GLN A 403 9.92 -6.46 15.77
N GLY A 404 9.21 -5.89 16.75
CA GLY A 404 9.70 -4.80 17.59
C GLY A 404 9.84 -3.47 16.84
N ASP A 405 9.02 -3.21 15.82
CA ASP A 405 9.05 -1.96 15.08
C ASP A 405 8.66 -0.76 15.97
N PRO A 406 9.53 0.21 16.23
CA PRO A 406 9.22 1.26 17.19
C PRO A 406 8.10 2.19 16.70
N VAL A 407 7.94 2.37 15.39
CA VAL A 407 6.84 3.17 14.81
C VAL A 407 5.51 2.44 15.02
N ALA A 408 5.41 1.17 14.62
CA ALA A 408 4.19 0.39 14.85
C ALA A 408 3.86 0.25 16.34
N THR A 409 4.86 -0.01 17.19
CA THR A 409 4.72 -0.08 18.65
C THR A 409 4.13 1.20 19.23
N ALA A 410 4.67 2.36 18.85
CA ALA A 410 4.17 3.62 19.38
C ALA A 410 2.72 3.91 18.96
N TRP A 411 2.42 3.74 17.68
CA TRP A 411 1.09 4.07 17.14
C TRP A 411 0.01 3.04 17.53
N HIS A 412 0.41 1.80 17.83
CA HIS A 412 -0.46 0.83 18.49
C HIS A 412 -0.70 1.21 19.95
N GLY A 413 0.36 1.55 20.71
CA GLY A 413 0.24 2.00 22.09
C GLY A 413 -0.62 3.25 22.27
N ALA A 414 -0.48 4.24 21.39
CA ALA A 414 -1.35 5.41 21.35
C ALA A 414 -2.83 5.04 21.20
N ARG A 415 -3.13 4.03 20.36
CA ARG A 415 -4.49 3.57 20.13
C ARG A 415 -5.04 2.80 21.34
N LEU A 416 -4.25 1.92 21.96
CA LEU A 416 -4.65 1.25 23.19
C LEU A 416 -5.05 2.25 24.28
N ILE A 417 -4.33 3.38 24.41
CA ILE A 417 -4.71 4.44 25.34
C ILE A 417 -6.09 5.03 25.00
N LEU A 418 -6.35 5.30 23.71
CA LEU A 418 -7.64 5.84 23.25
C LEU A 418 -8.80 4.85 23.40
N ASP A 419 -8.50 3.55 23.31
CA ASP A 419 -9.47 2.45 23.50
C ASP A 419 -9.68 2.11 25.00
N GLY A 420 -8.97 2.79 25.91
CA GLY A 420 -9.11 2.66 27.37
C GLY A 420 -8.08 1.73 28.03
N GLU A 421 -7.24 1.05 27.26
CA GLU A 421 -6.17 0.14 27.71
C GLU A 421 -4.88 0.92 28.07
N ARG A 422 -5.00 1.90 28.98
CA ARG A 422 -3.96 2.91 29.21
C ARG A 422 -2.61 2.36 29.64
N SER A 423 -2.60 1.41 30.59
CA SER A 423 -1.35 0.86 31.13
C SER A 423 -0.53 0.14 30.07
N GLU A 424 -1.19 -0.66 29.22
CA GLU A 424 -0.53 -1.38 28.13
C GLU A 424 -0.04 -0.39 27.06
N GLY A 425 -0.90 0.55 26.66
CA GLY A 425 -0.53 1.56 25.68
C GLY A 425 0.63 2.46 26.12
N GLN A 426 0.68 2.87 27.40
CA GLN A 426 1.81 3.62 27.95
C GLN A 426 3.10 2.80 27.97
N ALA A 427 3.04 1.52 28.32
CA ALA A 427 4.20 0.63 28.30
C ALA A 427 4.77 0.50 26.88
N LEU A 428 3.91 0.35 25.87
CA LEU A 428 4.33 0.31 24.46
C LEU A 428 4.97 1.63 24.01
N LEU A 429 4.38 2.77 24.36
CA LEU A 429 4.97 4.07 24.02
C LEU A 429 6.35 4.26 24.70
N GLN A 430 6.49 3.85 25.96
CA GLN A 430 7.79 3.88 26.66
C GLN A 430 8.82 2.97 25.98
N GLN A 431 8.41 1.77 25.57
CA GLN A 431 9.25 0.84 24.80
C GLN A 431 9.71 1.47 23.48
N ALA A 432 8.80 2.07 22.71
CA ALA A 432 9.14 2.73 21.47
C ALA A 432 10.07 3.94 21.67
N ALA A 433 9.85 4.74 22.71
CA ALA A 433 10.73 5.84 23.08
C ALA A 433 12.13 5.34 23.46
N ALA A 434 12.23 4.26 24.23
CA ALA A 434 13.50 3.61 24.59
C ALA A 434 14.23 3.04 23.36
N ALA A 435 13.49 2.62 22.32
CA ALA A 435 14.02 2.22 21.03
C ALA A 435 14.44 3.41 20.12
N GLY A 436 14.38 4.64 20.63
CA GLY A 436 14.88 5.84 19.93
C GLY A 436 13.85 6.55 19.04
N TYR A 437 12.58 6.16 19.10
CA TYR A 437 11.53 6.81 18.31
C TYR A 437 10.94 8.01 19.04
N SER A 438 11.36 9.22 18.63
CA SER A 438 11.06 10.48 19.32
C SER A 438 9.57 10.79 19.47
N GLN A 439 8.77 10.47 18.47
CA GLN A 439 7.34 10.76 18.44
C GLN A 439 6.58 9.97 19.51
N ALA A 440 7.11 8.83 20.00
CA ALA A 440 6.53 8.13 21.14
C ALA A 440 6.53 8.99 22.42
N THR A 441 7.53 9.86 22.59
CA THR A 441 7.59 10.79 23.72
C THR A 441 6.53 11.89 23.57
N GLU A 442 6.34 12.42 22.35
CA GLU A 442 5.28 13.40 22.08
C GLU A 442 3.90 12.79 22.31
N LEU A 443 3.68 11.53 21.88
CA LEU A 443 2.45 10.79 22.12
C LEU A 443 2.17 10.56 23.62
N LEU A 444 3.18 10.17 24.40
CA LEU A 444 3.05 10.03 25.86
C LEU A 444 2.59 11.32 26.51
N GLN A 445 3.20 12.45 26.14
CA GLN A 445 2.85 13.76 26.69
C GLN A 445 1.43 14.17 26.30
N ALA A 446 1.10 14.08 25.00
CA ALA A 446 -0.20 14.48 24.48
C ALA A 446 -1.34 13.66 25.08
N LEU A 447 -1.17 12.35 25.21
CA LEU A 447 -2.24 11.45 25.68
C LEU A 447 -2.34 11.39 27.22
N SER A 448 -1.31 11.76 27.96
CA SER A 448 -1.37 11.86 29.43
C SER A 448 -2.03 13.16 29.92
N ALA A 449 -1.94 14.24 29.14
CA ALA A 449 -2.44 15.57 29.52
C ALA A 449 -3.97 15.70 29.43
N GLU A 450 -4.63 14.86 28.64
CA GLU A 450 -6.07 14.97 28.37
C GLU A 450 -6.96 14.38 29.49
N GLY A 451 -6.38 13.84 30.57
CA GLY A 451 -7.15 13.21 31.66
C GLY A 451 -8.01 12.02 31.22
N VAL A 452 -7.75 11.52 30.00
CA VAL A 452 -8.43 10.39 29.35
C VAL A 452 -8.13 9.12 30.05
#